data_AF-A0A336MGP6-F1
#
_entry.id   AF-A0A336MGP6-F1
#
_cell.length_a   1.000
_cell.length_b   1.000
_cell.length_c   1.000
_cell.angle_alpha   90.00
_cell.angle_beta   90.00
_cell.angle_gamma   90.00
#
_symmetry.space_group_name_H-M   'P 1'
#
loop_
_entity.id
_entity.type
_entity.pdbx_description
1 polymer ?
#
loop_
_entity_poly.entity_id
_entity_poly.type
_entity_poly.pdbx_seq_one_letter_code
_entity_poly.pdbx_strand_id
1 'polypeptide(L)'
;MNLFIFFTSILISIQLTLGFDIPEPIRESMSALHKMCIEKTGASLEHIHKCSDNQIGDDADAKCYIACLNENVNLDLNRKIAEIQTVDHEMSDDIHRVVDHVKKECDDDYFDKIGGCEGPWQKANCHLKAHKDVQHFCDLVKSFN
;
A
#
# COMPACT_ATOMS: atom_id res chain seq x y z
N MET A 1 -38.84 -2.44 -19.24
CA MET A 1 -38.15 -2.78 -17.98
C MET A 1 -36.82 -3.47 -18.26
N ASN A 2 -35.95 -2.88 -19.09
CA ASN A 2 -34.63 -3.43 -19.44
C ASN A 2 -33.59 -2.30 -19.62
N LEU A 3 -33.99 -1.14 -20.14
CA LEU A 3 -33.06 -0.01 -20.33
C LEU A 3 -32.50 0.56 -19.01
N PHE A 4 -33.33 0.62 -17.96
CA PHE A 4 -32.92 1.07 -16.62
C PHE A 4 -31.89 0.14 -15.97
N ILE A 5 -32.01 -1.18 -16.18
CA ILE A 5 -31.10 -2.19 -15.63
C ILE A 5 -29.73 -2.10 -16.32
N PHE A 6 -29.69 -1.89 -17.65
CA PHE A 6 -28.44 -1.68 -18.37
C PHE A 6 -27.72 -0.39 -17.93
N PHE A 7 -28.44 0.71 -17.73
CA PHE A 7 -27.84 1.96 -17.24
C PHE A 7 -27.30 1.83 -15.82
N THR A 8 -28.01 1.14 -14.92
CA THR A 8 -27.49 0.88 -13.56
C THR A 8 -26.31 -0.07 -13.58
N SER A 9 -26.31 -1.09 -14.44
CA SER A 9 -25.20 -2.04 -14.58
C SER A 9 -23.94 -1.36 -15.12
N ILE A 10 -24.09 -0.43 -16.08
CA ILE A 10 -22.97 0.34 -16.64
C ILE A 10 -22.43 1.34 -15.62
N LEU A 11 -23.30 2.03 -14.85
CA LEU A 11 -22.87 2.95 -13.79
C LEU A 11 -22.14 2.23 -12.65
N ILE A 12 -22.57 1.01 -12.29
CA ILE A 12 -21.89 0.15 -11.30
C ILE A 12 -20.52 -0.31 -11.85
N SER A 13 -20.43 -0.66 -13.13
CA SER A 13 -19.14 -0.99 -13.76
C SER A 13 -18.18 0.20 -13.81
N ILE A 14 -18.69 1.42 -14.01
CA ILE A 14 -17.87 2.65 -14.01
C ILE A 14 -17.34 2.97 -12.61
N GLN A 15 -18.11 2.70 -11.55
CA GLN A 15 -17.62 2.82 -10.16
C GLN A 15 -16.53 1.80 -9.82
N LEU A 16 -16.58 0.59 -10.43
CA LEU A 16 -15.54 -0.43 -10.27
C LEU A 16 -14.23 -0.13 -11.02
N THR A 17 -14.26 0.75 -12.02
CA THR A 17 -13.06 1.14 -12.79
C THR A 17 -12.31 2.35 -12.24
N LEU A 18 -12.76 2.96 -11.13
CA LEU A 18 -11.92 3.89 -10.35
C LEU A 18 -10.94 3.10 -9.45
N GLY A 19 -10.37 2.03 -9.99
CA GLY A 19 -9.14 1.48 -9.45
C GLY A 19 -8.08 2.57 -9.59
N PHE A 20 -7.35 2.83 -8.52
CA PHE A 20 -6.18 3.70 -8.54
C PHE A 20 -5.18 3.06 -9.51
N ASP A 21 -5.25 3.39 -10.80
CA ASP A 21 -4.33 2.86 -11.81
C ASP A 21 -2.97 3.48 -11.55
N ILE A 22 -2.12 2.72 -10.87
CA ILE A 22 -0.75 3.13 -10.54
C ILE A 22 0.00 3.30 -11.85
N PRO A 23 0.55 4.50 -12.12
CA PRO A 23 1.31 4.76 -13.33
C PRO A 23 2.42 3.75 -13.55
N GLU A 24 2.63 3.35 -14.79
CA GLU A 24 3.61 2.32 -15.17
C GLU A 24 5.01 2.54 -14.55
N PRO A 25 5.59 3.75 -14.53
CA PRO A 25 6.91 3.96 -13.95
C PRO A 25 6.98 3.71 -12.44
N ILE A 26 5.88 3.97 -11.72
CA ILE A 26 5.75 3.66 -10.29
C ILE A 26 5.59 2.15 -10.12
N ARG A 27 4.76 1.52 -10.95
CA ARG A 27 4.53 0.07 -10.92
C ARG A 27 5.81 -0.72 -11.15
N GLU A 28 6.61 -0.34 -12.15
CA GLU A 28 7.91 -0.96 -12.44
C GLU A 28 8.88 -0.82 -11.25
N SER A 29 8.95 0.38 -10.67
CA SER A 29 9.83 0.66 -9.53
C SER A 29 9.41 -0.15 -8.29
N MET A 30 8.10 -0.25 -8.02
CA MET A 30 7.54 -1.07 -6.95
C MET A 30 7.76 -2.57 -7.18
N SER A 31 7.64 -3.06 -8.42
CA SER A 31 7.92 -4.46 -8.76
C SER A 31 9.40 -4.81 -8.55
N ALA A 32 10.32 -3.92 -8.94
CA ALA A 32 11.76 -4.11 -8.69
C ALA A 32 12.07 -4.15 -7.19
N LEU A 33 11.49 -3.22 -6.42
CA LEU A 33 11.61 -3.19 -4.96
C LEU A 33 11.05 -4.46 -4.31
N HIS A 34 9.88 -4.93 -4.76
CA HIS A 34 9.26 -6.17 -4.30
C HIS A 34 10.19 -7.38 -4.48
N LYS A 35 10.73 -7.57 -5.70
CA LYS A 35 11.65 -8.68 -6.00
C LYS A 35 12.93 -8.63 -5.16
N MET A 36 13.55 -7.46 -5.07
CA MET A 36 14.76 -7.27 -4.27
C MET A 36 14.50 -7.60 -2.79
N CYS A 37 13.36 -7.20 -2.23
CA CYS A 37 13.05 -7.49 -0.83
C CYS A 37 12.71 -8.97 -0.58
N ILE A 38 12.12 -9.67 -1.56
CA ILE A 38 11.98 -11.13 -1.50
C ILE A 38 13.36 -11.79 -1.49
N GLU A 39 14.24 -11.44 -2.42
CA GLU A 39 15.59 -12.01 -2.52
C GLU A 39 16.42 -11.76 -1.26
N LYS A 40 16.30 -10.57 -0.66
CA LYS A 40 17.06 -10.19 0.55
C LYS A 40 16.58 -10.93 1.80
N THR A 41 15.29 -11.22 1.89
CA THR A 41 14.67 -11.72 3.15
C THR A 41 14.34 -13.21 3.10
N GLY A 42 14.21 -13.79 1.91
CA GLY A 42 13.75 -15.17 1.74
C GLY A 42 12.24 -15.35 1.90
N ALA A 43 11.49 -14.25 2.10
CA ALA A 43 10.05 -14.29 2.29
C ALA A 43 9.34 -14.95 1.11
N SER A 44 8.45 -15.90 1.39
CA SER A 44 7.66 -16.55 0.35
C SER A 44 6.51 -15.65 -0.10
N LEU A 45 6.16 -15.72 -1.39
CA LEU A 45 4.97 -15.04 -1.92
C LEU A 45 3.71 -15.45 -1.15
N GLU A 46 3.62 -16.71 -0.71
CA GLU A 46 2.50 -17.17 0.10
C GLU A 46 2.35 -16.36 1.40
N HIS A 47 3.46 -16.06 2.09
CA HIS A 47 3.42 -15.27 3.33
C HIS A 47 3.26 -13.77 3.08
N ILE A 48 3.84 -13.24 2.00
CA ILE A 48 3.69 -11.83 1.60
C ILE A 48 2.25 -11.54 1.17
N HIS A 49 1.63 -12.45 0.42
CA HIS A 49 0.26 -12.30 -0.09
C HIS A 49 -0.80 -12.61 0.98
N LYS A 50 -0.42 -13.15 2.13
CA LYS A 50 -1.28 -13.27 3.33
C LYS A 50 -1.50 -11.89 3.96
N CYS A 51 -2.36 -11.12 3.29
CA CYS A 51 -3.08 -10.02 3.90
C CYS A 51 -4.57 -10.37 3.93
N SER A 52 -5.08 -10.66 5.13
CA SER A 52 -6.48 -10.96 5.43
C SER A 52 -6.97 -9.96 6.46
N ASP A 53 -8.22 -9.50 6.34
CA ASP A 53 -8.85 -8.60 7.30
C ASP A 53 -7.99 -7.35 7.63
N ASN A 54 -7.27 -6.84 6.63
CA ASN A 54 -6.40 -5.67 6.74
C ASN A 54 -5.25 -5.87 7.73
N GLN A 55 -4.74 -7.10 7.79
CA GLN A 55 -3.59 -7.47 8.57
C GLN A 55 -2.64 -8.32 7.74
N ILE A 56 -1.38 -7.88 7.71
CA ILE A 56 -0.23 -8.63 7.21
C ILE A 56 0.07 -9.72 8.25
N GLY A 57 0.24 -10.95 7.78
CA GLY A 57 0.63 -12.10 8.61
C GLY A 57 1.93 -11.85 9.40
N ASP A 58 2.16 -12.64 10.44
CA ASP A 58 3.26 -12.49 11.39
C ASP A 58 4.48 -13.39 11.10
N ASP A 59 4.54 -13.96 9.89
CA ASP A 59 5.70 -14.73 9.43
C ASP A 59 6.99 -13.90 9.50
N ALA A 60 8.06 -14.49 10.03
CA ALA A 60 9.29 -13.76 10.35
C ALA A 60 9.94 -13.12 9.12
N ASP A 61 10.00 -13.84 8.01
CA ASP A 61 10.61 -13.36 6.78
C ASP A 61 9.70 -12.31 6.12
N ALA A 62 8.37 -12.50 6.15
CA ALA A 62 7.41 -11.51 5.68
C ALA A 62 7.46 -10.19 6.48
N LYS A 63 7.69 -10.23 7.80
CA LYS A 63 7.93 -9.02 8.60
C LYS A 63 9.17 -8.28 8.13
N CYS A 64 10.25 -9.00 7.89
CA CYS A 64 11.49 -8.42 7.39
C CYS A 64 11.35 -7.91 5.95
N TYR A 65 10.48 -8.51 5.15
CA TYR A 65 10.10 -7.99 3.84
C TYR A 65 9.45 -6.61 3.95
N ILE A 66 8.52 -6.39 4.89
CA ILE A 66 7.92 -5.06 5.13
C ILE A 66 8.96 -4.04 5.60
N ALA A 67 9.87 -4.44 6.49
CA ALA A 67 10.97 -3.58 6.90
C ALA A 67 11.86 -3.21 5.71
N CYS A 68 12.19 -4.16 4.84
CA CYS A 68 12.96 -3.93 3.63
C CYS A 68 12.25 -2.94 2.68
N LEU A 69 10.93 -3.07 2.48
CA LEU A 69 10.17 -2.10 1.70
C LEU A 69 10.32 -0.69 2.29
N ASN A 70 10.11 -0.52 3.59
CA ASN A 70 10.19 0.79 4.24
C ASN A 70 11.61 1.40 4.18
N GLU A 71 12.64 0.57 4.31
CA GLU A 71 14.05 1.02 4.20
C GLU A 71 14.44 1.41 2.77
N ASN A 72 13.84 0.77 1.76
CA ASN A 72 14.30 0.84 0.37
C ASN A 72 13.28 1.46 -0.59
N VAL A 73 12.14 1.95 -0.10
CA VAL A 73 11.35 2.98 -0.77
C VAL A 73 12.29 4.17 -0.97
N ASN A 74 12.87 4.21 -2.17
CA ASN A 74 13.97 5.10 -2.46
C ASN A 74 13.46 6.50 -2.82
N LEU A 75 14.36 7.48 -2.72
CA LEU A 75 14.11 8.84 -3.20
C LEU A 75 13.72 8.86 -4.70
N ASP A 76 14.10 7.85 -5.48
CA ASP A 76 13.73 7.75 -6.90
C ASP A 76 12.25 7.39 -7.11
N LEU A 77 11.69 6.49 -6.30
CA LEU A 77 10.26 6.18 -6.26
C LEU A 77 9.48 7.39 -5.74
N ASN A 78 9.96 8.02 -4.65
CA ASN A 78 9.35 9.24 -4.12
C ASN A 78 9.43 10.39 -5.12
N ARG A 79 10.54 10.53 -5.86
CA ARG A 79 10.71 11.51 -6.92
C ARG A 79 9.84 11.20 -8.12
N LYS A 80 9.75 9.95 -8.58
CA LYS A 80 8.84 9.54 -9.67
C LYS A 80 7.39 9.77 -9.30
N ILE A 81 7.02 9.49 -8.04
CA ILE A 81 5.72 9.84 -7.47
C ILE A 81 5.54 11.36 -7.54
N ALA A 82 6.50 12.16 -7.06
CA ALA A 82 6.44 13.62 -7.11
C ALA A 82 6.47 14.21 -8.54
N GLU A 83 7.14 13.55 -9.49
CA GLU A 83 7.26 13.97 -10.90
C GLU A 83 5.95 13.67 -11.67
N ILE A 84 5.35 12.52 -11.42
CA ILE A 84 3.97 12.21 -11.85
C ILE A 84 2.98 13.18 -11.18
N GLN A 85 3.24 13.53 -9.93
CA GLN A 85 2.52 14.53 -9.14
C GLN A 85 3.04 15.96 -9.35
N THR A 86 3.70 16.30 -10.46
CA THR A 86 3.89 17.73 -10.83
C THR A 86 2.54 18.43 -11.09
N VAL A 87 1.43 17.70 -10.99
CA VAL A 87 0.16 18.19 -10.41
C VAL A 87 0.31 18.42 -8.90
N ASP A 88 1.26 19.26 -8.49
CA ASP A 88 1.60 19.52 -7.08
C ASP A 88 0.70 20.64 -6.51
N HIS A 89 -0.58 20.61 -6.91
CA HIS A 89 -1.61 21.43 -6.32
C HIS A 89 -2.71 20.48 -5.85
N GLU A 90 -2.69 20.27 -4.54
CA GLU A 90 -3.70 19.56 -3.76
C GLU A 90 -3.59 18.03 -3.87
N MET A 91 -2.71 17.42 -3.06
CA MET A 91 -3.17 16.22 -2.35
C MET A 91 -4.55 16.58 -1.81
N SER A 92 -5.60 15.93 -2.32
CA SER A 92 -6.96 16.35 -2.01
C SER A 92 -7.15 16.37 -0.49
N ASP A 93 -8.05 17.22 0.01
CA ASP A 93 -8.40 17.26 1.43
C ASP A 93 -8.75 15.85 1.96
N ASP A 94 -9.23 14.96 1.08
CA ASP A 94 -9.52 13.57 1.39
C ASP A 94 -8.25 12.81 1.81
N ILE A 95 -7.14 12.96 1.08
CA ILE A 95 -5.87 12.29 1.41
C ILE A 95 -5.28 12.85 2.71
N HIS A 96 -5.32 14.18 2.90
CA HIS A 96 -4.86 14.79 4.16
C HIS A 96 -5.65 14.26 5.36
N ARG A 97 -6.97 14.14 5.25
CA ARG A 97 -7.80 13.56 6.32
C ARG A 97 -7.47 12.10 6.60
N VAL A 98 -7.16 11.29 5.58
CA VAL A 98 -6.71 9.91 5.78
C VAL A 98 -5.38 9.88 6.53
N VAL A 99 -4.39 10.66 6.10
CA VAL A 99 -3.07 10.73 6.74
C VAL A 99 -3.18 11.21 8.19
N ASP A 100 -3.94 12.26 8.44
CA ASP A 100 -4.15 12.81 9.78
C ASP A 100 -4.88 11.82 10.69
N HIS A 101 -5.87 11.10 10.16
CA HIS A 101 -6.55 10.04 10.92
C HIS A 101 -5.59 8.93 11.30
N VAL A 102 -4.81 8.41 10.34
CA VAL A 102 -3.82 7.35 10.60
C VAL A 102 -2.79 7.81 11.64
N LYS A 103 -2.24 9.01 11.52
CA LYS A 103 -1.28 9.58 12.50
C LYS A 103 -1.88 9.77 13.89
N LYS A 104 -3.17 10.02 13.99
CA LYS A 104 -3.87 10.15 15.27
C LYS A 104 -4.08 8.79 15.94
N GLU A 105 -4.38 7.76 15.16
CA GLU A 105 -4.65 6.42 15.67
C GLU A 105 -3.37 5.59 15.90
N CYS A 106 -2.29 5.88 15.17
CA CYS A 106 -1.04 5.12 15.21
C CYS A 106 0.13 5.95 15.74
N ASP A 107 0.79 5.45 16.79
CA ASP A 107 2.01 6.04 17.34
C ASP A 107 3.23 5.56 16.54
N ASP A 108 3.48 6.23 15.42
CA ASP A 108 4.61 5.94 14.54
C ASP A 108 5.95 6.01 15.27
N ASP A 109 6.12 6.98 16.19
CA ASP A 109 7.34 7.16 16.98
C ASP A 109 7.56 5.99 17.96
N TYR A 110 6.49 5.39 18.48
CA TYR A 110 6.57 4.18 19.28
C TYR A 110 7.06 2.99 18.44
N PHE A 111 6.47 2.76 17.27
CA PHE A 111 6.85 1.64 16.42
C PHE A 111 8.27 1.77 15.87
N ASP A 112 8.70 2.98 15.53
CA ASP A 112 10.05 3.25 15.04
C ASP A 112 11.13 2.93 16.11
N LYS A 113 10.79 2.98 17.40
CA LYS A 113 11.69 2.60 18.52
C LYS A 113 11.82 1.09 18.73
N ILE A 114 10.84 0.29 18.28
CA ILE A 114 10.91 -1.17 18.39
C ILE A 114 12.06 -1.71 17.51
N GLY A 115 12.24 -1.08 16.34
CA GLY A 115 13.31 -1.43 15.40
C GLY A 115 13.18 -2.83 14.81
N GLY A 116 14.20 -3.21 14.04
CA GLY A 116 14.25 -4.50 13.34
C GLY A 116 13.05 -4.72 12.42
N CYS A 117 12.66 -5.98 12.23
CA CYS A 117 11.52 -6.34 11.39
C CYS A 117 10.16 -6.11 12.08
N GLU A 118 10.15 -6.07 13.42
CA GLU A 118 8.92 -6.01 14.21
C GLU A 118 8.29 -4.61 14.16
N GLY A 119 9.08 -3.55 14.34
CA GLY A 119 8.58 -2.17 14.35
C GLY A 119 7.85 -1.79 13.05
N PRO A 120 8.50 -1.89 11.88
CA PRO A 120 7.87 -1.61 10.58
C PRO A 120 6.61 -2.44 10.30
N TRP A 121 6.60 -3.71 10.71
CA TRP A 121 5.44 -4.59 10.57
C TRP A 121 4.27 -4.15 11.46
N GLN A 122 4.53 -3.83 12.74
CA GLN A 122 3.49 -3.33 13.65
C GLN A 122 2.91 -1.99 13.18
N LYS A 123 3.78 -1.09 12.69
CA LYS A 123 3.39 0.19 12.09
C LYS A 123 2.46 0.00 10.89
N ALA A 124 2.88 -0.82 9.91
CA ALA A 124 2.08 -1.11 8.73
C ALA A 124 0.71 -1.72 9.08
N ASN A 125 0.67 -2.66 10.03
CA ASN A 125 -0.58 -3.24 10.51
C ASN A 125 -1.47 -2.26 11.28
N CYS A 126 -0.89 -1.29 11.99
CA CYS A 126 -1.67 -0.21 12.60
C CYS A 126 -2.33 0.65 11.51
N HIS A 127 -1.56 1.07 10.50
CA HIS A 127 -2.05 1.92 9.41
C HIS A 127 -3.20 1.24 8.63
N LEU A 128 -3.04 -0.05 8.30
CA LEU A 128 -4.08 -0.85 7.63
C LEU A 128 -5.38 -0.95 8.44
N LYS A 129 -5.29 -0.99 9.77
CA LYS A 129 -6.45 -1.04 10.67
C LYS A 129 -7.07 0.34 10.90
N ALA A 130 -6.28 1.39 10.89
CA ALA A 130 -6.72 2.75 11.15
C ALA A 130 -7.63 3.28 10.03
N HIS A 131 -7.34 2.99 8.75
CA HIS A 131 -8.17 3.51 7.66
C HIS A 131 -8.34 2.54 6.50
N LYS A 132 -9.57 2.40 6.01
CA LYS A 132 -9.92 1.46 4.93
C LYS A 132 -9.23 1.75 3.59
N ASP A 133 -8.89 3.02 3.33
CA ASP A 133 -8.23 3.40 2.07
C ASP A 133 -6.74 2.97 2.06
N VAL A 134 -6.16 2.61 3.21
CA VAL A 134 -4.80 2.06 3.31
C VAL A 134 -4.77 0.59 2.86
N GLN A 135 -5.92 -0.07 2.78
CA GLN A 135 -6.05 -1.49 2.39
C GLN A 135 -5.54 -1.77 0.97
N HIS A 136 -5.54 -0.75 0.10
CA HIS A 136 -5.01 -0.84 -1.25
C HIS A 136 -3.51 -1.21 -1.30
N PHE A 137 -2.77 -1.01 -0.21
CA PHE A 137 -1.40 -1.50 -0.08
C PHE A 137 -1.33 -3.03 -0.25
N CYS A 138 -2.24 -3.77 0.39
CA CYS A 138 -2.27 -5.23 0.29
C CYS A 138 -2.62 -5.70 -1.12
N ASP A 139 -3.55 -5.01 -1.79
CA ASP A 139 -3.92 -5.32 -3.17
C ASP A 139 -2.76 -5.06 -4.13
N LEU A 140 -2.03 -3.96 -3.92
CA LEU A 140 -0.84 -3.63 -4.68
C LEU A 140 0.24 -4.70 -4.53
N VAL A 141 0.56 -5.11 -3.31
CA VAL A 141 1.58 -6.15 -3.08
C VAL A 141 1.18 -7.49 -3.71
N LYS A 142 -0.11 -7.85 -3.67
CA LYS A 142 -0.64 -9.05 -4.32
C LYS A 142 -0.60 -8.99 -5.85
N SER A 143 -0.53 -7.80 -6.44
CA SER A 143 -0.45 -7.64 -7.90
C SER A 143 0.93 -7.98 -8.48
N PHE A 144 1.96 -8.07 -7.63
CA PHE A 144 3.32 -8.44 -8.03
C PHE A 144 3.58 -9.95 -7.83
N ASN A 145 4.22 -10.54 -8.83
CA ASN A 145 4.73 -11.93 -8.84
C ASN A 145 6.24 -11.96 -8.59
#